data_AF-A0A3S0AUP6-F1
#
_entry.id   AF-A0A3S0AUP6-F1
#
_cell.length_a   1.000
_cell.length_b   1.000
_cell.length_c   1.000
_cell.angle_alpha   90.00
_cell.angle_beta   90.00
_cell.angle_gamma   90.00
#
_symmetry.space_group_name_H-M   'P 1'
#
loop_
_entity.id
_entity.type
_entity.pdbx_description
1 polymer ?
#
loop_
_entity_poly.entity_id
_entity_poly.type
_entity_poly.pdbx_seq_one_letter_code
_entity_poly.pdbx_strand_id
1 'polypeptide(L)'
;MVKRTISFNEELHQYTDEDKNIYTSVTTCIKDYEIPFDEKYWLNYKSNELGVSKSFLKKEWDSIRDNSCKLGTVEHKLLEDSVNNSTLNINSTYGQRKENLLQGLKKITIVDIETLKNSPLGKKYPIILNYLINKLEEGFSIFVEKRIYVFEYLVAGTIDCLLIKGKEFIIADWKTNKDELKFKSGYYKKINGIKSNQWVDKKEFFKAPLNTLPFCKGNVYSLQLSLYAYILELWGYKCIDLQLFHIKRDVSVTVYKINYLKQHCQLLLIDFKNRSSLSKPSNNTTNKITKFGIN
;
A
#
# COMPACT_ATOMS: atom_id res chain seq x y z
N MET A 1 14.91 -3.14 -17.76
CA MET A 1 14.23 -3.79 -16.62
C MET A 1 13.79 -5.18 -17.03
N VAL A 2 14.05 -6.20 -16.22
CA VAL A 2 13.60 -7.57 -16.49
C VAL A 2 12.10 -7.62 -16.26
N LYS A 3 11.33 -8.09 -17.26
CA LYS A 3 9.88 -8.21 -17.15
C LYS A 3 9.52 -9.48 -16.40
N ARG A 4 8.82 -9.33 -15.28
CA ARG A 4 8.28 -10.39 -14.43
C ARG A 4 6.75 -10.35 -14.37
N THR A 5 6.15 -11.51 -14.19
CA THR A 5 4.73 -11.67 -13.89
C THR A 5 4.58 -11.96 -12.40
N ILE A 6 4.00 -11.01 -11.66
CA ILE A 6 3.85 -11.15 -10.22
C ILE A 6 2.49 -11.77 -9.87
N SER A 7 2.52 -12.84 -9.10
CA SER A 7 1.37 -13.47 -8.47
C SER A 7 1.35 -13.12 -6.98
N PHE A 8 0.15 -13.10 -6.39
CA PHE A 8 -0.04 -12.93 -4.96
C PHE A 8 -0.84 -14.12 -4.43
N ASN A 9 -0.31 -14.79 -3.41
CA ASN A 9 -1.01 -15.81 -2.65
C ASN A 9 -1.65 -15.16 -1.42
N GLU A 10 -2.99 -15.11 -1.39
CA GLU A 10 -3.75 -14.48 -0.30
C GLU A 10 -3.59 -15.23 1.03
N GLU A 11 -3.57 -16.56 1.02
CA GLU A 11 -3.45 -17.40 2.23
C GLU A 11 -2.10 -17.22 2.92
N LEU A 12 -1.02 -17.17 2.13
CA LEU A 12 0.35 -16.99 2.62
C LEU A 12 0.74 -15.51 2.74
N HIS A 13 -0.11 -14.60 2.27
CA HIS A 13 0.17 -13.17 2.15
C HIS A 13 1.52 -12.88 1.46
N GLN A 14 1.78 -13.60 0.36
CA GLN A 14 3.11 -13.68 -0.25
C GLN A 14 3.07 -13.38 -1.74
N TYR A 15 4.04 -12.60 -2.22
CA TYR A 15 4.24 -12.31 -3.63
C TYR A 15 5.33 -13.20 -4.22
N THR A 16 5.10 -13.74 -5.41
CA THR A 16 6.08 -14.53 -6.17
C THR A 16 6.09 -14.15 -7.65
N ASP A 17 7.22 -14.39 -8.33
CA ASP A 17 7.26 -14.34 -9.80
C ASP A 17 7.18 -15.75 -10.42
N GLU A 18 7.21 -15.82 -11.75
CA GLU A 18 7.21 -17.06 -12.52
C GLU A 18 8.38 -18.01 -12.19
N ASP A 19 9.49 -17.47 -11.66
CA ASP A 19 10.68 -18.20 -11.25
C ASP A 19 10.66 -18.57 -9.75
N LYS A 20 9.54 -18.32 -9.06
CA LYS A 20 9.33 -18.55 -7.61
C LYS A 20 10.24 -17.70 -6.71
N ASN A 21 10.80 -16.59 -7.21
CA ASN A 21 11.43 -15.63 -6.31
C ASN A 21 10.38 -15.03 -5.39
N ILE A 22 10.67 -14.94 -4.10
CA ILE A 22 9.77 -14.39 -3.09
C ILE A 22 10.02 -12.89 -2.96
N TYR A 23 8.95 -12.10 -2.95
CA TYR A 23 9.02 -10.66 -2.79
C TYR A 23 8.44 -10.24 -1.44
N THR A 24 9.11 -9.31 -0.76
CA THR A 24 8.58 -8.63 0.42
C THR A 24 7.53 -7.61 -0.02
N SER A 25 6.38 -7.61 0.64
CA SER A 25 5.35 -6.61 0.35
C SER A 25 5.83 -5.20 0.74
N VAL A 26 5.40 -4.17 0.02
CA VAL A 26 5.65 -2.76 0.36
C VAL A 26 5.27 -2.45 1.81
N THR A 27 4.13 -2.97 2.28
CA THR A 27 3.68 -2.76 3.65
C THR A 27 4.60 -3.43 4.68
N THR A 28 5.09 -4.64 4.39
CA THR A 28 6.08 -5.32 5.26
C THR A 28 7.43 -4.60 5.24
N CYS A 29 7.87 -4.13 4.07
CA CYS A 29 9.09 -3.35 3.93
C CYS A 29 9.05 -2.06 4.79
N ILE A 30 7.90 -1.35 4.81
CA ILE A 30 7.70 -0.16 5.65
C ILE A 30 7.66 -0.51 7.14
N LYS A 31 7.01 -1.62 7.51
CA LYS A 31 6.88 -2.06 8.92
C LYS A 31 8.21 -2.20 9.65
N ASP A 32 9.29 -2.57 8.95
CA ASP A 32 10.63 -2.68 9.55
C ASP A 32 11.14 -1.36 10.15
N TYR A 33 10.64 -0.24 9.62
CA TYR A 33 11.01 1.11 10.03
C TYR A 33 10.01 1.72 11.03
N GLU A 34 8.91 1.03 11.32
CA GLU A 34 7.95 1.49 12.33
C GLU A 34 8.48 1.24 13.75
N ILE A 35 7.97 2.02 14.71
CA ILE A 35 8.17 1.73 16.13
C ILE A 35 7.24 0.57 16.51
N PRO A 36 7.77 -0.57 17.00
CA PRO A 36 6.94 -1.70 17.34
C PRO A 36 6.03 -1.36 18.52
N PHE A 37 4.78 -1.81 18.44
CA PHE A 37 3.85 -1.72 19.56
C PHE A 37 4.24 -2.75 20.62
N ASP A 38 4.60 -2.29 21.82
CA ASP A 38 4.88 -3.19 22.95
C ASP A 38 3.59 -3.74 23.53
N GLU A 39 3.05 -4.77 22.87
CA GLU A 39 1.80 -5.42 23.24
C GLU A 39 1.84 -5.94 24.69
N LYS A 40 2.98 -6.51 25.13
CA LYS A 40 3.14 -7.07 26.47
C LYS A 40 3.03 -5.98 27.54
N TYR A 41 3.75 -4.87 27.34
CA TYR A 41 3.68 -3.72 28.24
C TYR A 41 2.26 -3.15 28.29
N TRP A 42 1.65 -2.89 27.13
CA TRP A 42 0.34 -2.26 27.07
C TRP A 42 -0.81 -3.15 27.56
N LEU A 43 -0.76 -4.46 27.31
CA LEU A 43 -1.70 -5.41 27.89
C LEU A 43 -1.59 -5.40 29.41
N ASN A 44 -0.36 -5.42 29.97
CA ASN A 44 -0.17 -5.37 31.41
C ASN A 44 -0.74 -4.08 32.00
N TYR A 45 -0.33 -2.93 31.46
CA TYR A 45 -0.77 -1.61 31.91
C TYR A 45 -2.30 -1.47 31.85
N LYS A 46 -2.92 -1.82 30.72
CA LYS A 46 -4.37 -1.65 30.51
C LYS A 46 -5.23 -2.70 31.23
N SER A 47 -4.73 -3.91 31.40
CA SER A 47 -5.43 -4.93 32.21
C SER A 47 -5.59 -4.48 33.66
N ASN A 48 -4.52 -3.91 34.25
CA ASN A 48 -4.54 -3.37 35.60
C ASN A 48 -5.40 -2.10 35.71
N GLU A 49 -5.30 -1.18 34.75
CA GLU A 49 -6.10 0.06 34.71
C GLU A 49 -7.61 -0.24 34.65
N LEU A 50 -8.02 -1.26 33.90
CA LEU A 50 -9.43 -1.59 33.66
C LEU A 50 -9.97 -2.66 34.62
N GLY A 51 -9.12 -3.30 35.42
CA GLY A 51 -9.52 -4.39 36.32
C GLY A 51 -9.97 -5.66 35.59
N VAL A 52 -9.43 -5.94 34.40
CA VAL A 52 -9.77 -7.12 33.58
C VAL A 52 -8.56 -8.01 33.33
N SER A 53 -8.76 -9.28 32.99
CA SER A 53 -7.64 -10.18 32.70
C SER A 53 -6.94 -9.82 31.37
N LYS A 54 -5.62 -10.05 31.30
CA LYS A 54 -4.82 -9.85 30.07
C LYS A 54 -5.32 -10.70 28.91
N SER A 55 -5.76 -11.94 29.20
CA SER A 55 -6.28 -12.86 28.18
C SER A 55 -7.60 -12.37 27.59
N PHE A 56 -8.51 -11.84 28.42
CA PHE A 56 -9.74 -11.21 27.97
C PHE A 56 -9.44 -9.98 27.11
N LEU A 57 -8.58 -9.07 27.60
CA LEU A 57 -8.22 -7.84 26.88
C LEU A 57 -7.54 -8.13 25.53
N LYS A 58 -6.67 -9.14 25.47
CA LYS A 58 -6.02 -9.56 24.22
C LYS A 58 -7.06 -10.06 23.20
N LYS A 59 -8.00 -10.91 23.63
CA LYS A 59 -9.08 -11.40 22.75
C LYS A 59 -9.93 -10.26 22.19
N GLU A 60 -10.25 -9.26 23.02
CA GLU A 60 -10.96 -8.06 22.59
C GLU A 60 -10.16 -7.28 21.53
N TRP A 61 -8.86 -7.07 21.73
CA TRP A 61 -8.00 -6.37 20.77
C TRP A 61 -7.86 -7.14 19.45
N ASP A 62 -7.67 -8.46 19.52
CA ASP A 62 -7.63 -9.35 18.35
C ASP A 62 -8.96 -9.29 17.59
N SER A 63 -10.10 -9.37 18.27
CA SER A 63 -11.43 -9.25 17.66
C SER A 63 -11.64 -7.90 16.94
N ILE A 64 -11.23 -6.79 17.57
CA ILE A 64 -11.30 -5.47 16.94
C ILE A 64 -10.44 -5.40 15.69
N ARG A 65 -9.21 -5.95 15.74
CA ARG A 65 -8.30 -6.01 14.59
C ARG A 65 -8.92 -6.82 13.46
N ASP A 66 -9.35 -8.04 13.75
CA ASP A 66 -9.85 -8.98 12.75
C ASP A 66 -11.14 -8.46 12.09
N ASN A 67 -12.04 -7.85 12.87
CA ASN A 67 -13.22 -7.19 12.33
C ASN A 67 -12.86 -6.00 11.43
N SER A 68 -11.85 -5.21 11.80
CA SER A 68 -11.38 -4.09 10.97
C SER A 68 -10.76 -4.58 9.66
N CYS A 69 -9.99 -5.67 9.70
CA CYS A 69 -9.44 -6.30 8.50
C CYS A 69 -10.54 -6.83 7.57
N LYS A 70 -11.51 -7.58 8.11
CA LYS A 70 -12.65 -8.10 7.33
C LYS A 70 -13.44 -6.98 6.65
N LEU A 71 -13.76 -5.92 7.39
CA LEU A 71 -14.44 -4.76 6.83
C LEU A 71 -13.63 -4.12 5.71
N GLY A 72 -12.33 -3.92 5.91
CA GLY A 72 -11.43 -3.43 4.85
C GLY A 72 -11.47 -4.29 3.60
N THR A 73 -11.32 -5.61 3.73
CA THR A 73 -11.37 -6.54 2.59
C THR A 73 -12.69 -6.47 1.83
N VAL A 74 -13.82 -6.42 2.54
CA VAL A 74 -15.15 -6.31 1.91
C VAL A 74 -15.29 -4.99 1.14
N GLU A 75 -14.84 -3.88 1.71
CA GLU A 75 -14.93 -2.57 1.05
C GLU A 75 -14.00 -2.48 -0.17
N HIS A 76 -12.74 -2.95 -0.08
CA HIS A 76 -11.84 -2.96 -1.24
C HIS A 76 -12.39 -3.82 -2.37
N LYS A 77 -12.90 -5.02 -2.06
CA LYS A 77 -13.52 -5.91 -3.05
C LYS A 77 -14.72 -5.27 -3.72
N LEU A 78 -15.59 -4.59 -2.96
CA LEU A 78 -16.73 -3.86 -3.54
C LEU A 78 -16.28 -2.80 -4.55
N LEU A 79 -15.24 -2.03 -4.21
CA LEU A 79 -14.70 -0.98 -5.08
C LEU A 79 -14.02 -1.58 -6.33
N GLU A 80 -13.21 -2.61 -6.15
CA GLU A 80 -12.56 -3.38 -7.22
C GLU A 80 -13.60 -3.97 -8.19
N ASP A 81 -14.54 -4.77 -7.68
CA ASP A 81 -15.56 -5.45 -8.47
C ASP A 81 -16.43 -4.43 -9.22
N SER A 82 -16.74 -3.28 -8.60
CA SER A 82 -17.51 -2.22 -9.26
C SER A 82 -16.79 -1.67 -10.50
N VAL A 83 -15.48 -1.48 -10.45
CA VAL A 83 -14.68 -1.00 -11.59
C VAL A 83 -14.48 -2.11 -12.62
N ASN A 84 -14.12 -3.32 -12.18
CA ASN A 84 -13.89 -4.46 -13.06
C ASN A 84 -15.15 -4.85 -13.84
N ASN A 85 -16.32 -4.91 -13.18
CA ASN A 85 -17.59 -5.23 -13.83
C ASN A 85 -18.08 -4.12 -14.77
N SER A 86 -17.60 -2.88 -14.59
CA SER A 86 -17.87 -1.78 -15.52
C SER A 86 -16.89 -1.76 -16.69
N THR A 87 -15.89 -2.65 -16.74
CA THR A 87 -14.85 -2.63 -17.77
C THR A 87 -15.26 -3.47 -18.99
N LEU A 88 -15.38 -2.81 -20.14
CA LEU A 88 -15.61 -3.45 -21.42
C LEU A 88 -14.30 -4.06 -21.95
N ASN A 89 -14.34 -5.37 -22.17
CA ASN A 89 -13.24 -6.12 -22.76
C ASN A 89 -13.36 -6.10 -24.29
N ILE A 90 -12.82 -5.07 -24.94
CA ILE A 90 -12.79 -5.03 -26.40
C ILE A 90 -11.65 -5.93 -26.88
N ASN A 91 -12.00 -7.07 -27.47
CA ASN A 91 -11.07 -7.84 -28.31
C ASN A 91 -10.80 -6.99 -29.55
N SER A 92 -9.56 -6.60 -29.77
CA SER A 92 -9.16 -5.68 -30.84
C SER A 92 -9.38 -6.28 -32.23
N THR A 93 -10.58 -6.09 -32.77
CA THR A 93 -10.85 -6.08 -34.21
C THR A 93 -11.76 -4.89 -34.50
N TYR A 94 -11.26 -3.67 -34.31
CA TYR A 94 -11.58 -2.51 -35.16
C TYR A 94 -10.63 -1.35 -34.81
N GLY A 95 -10.18 -0.64 -35.84
CA GLY A 95 -9.00 0.22 -35.81
C GLY A 95 -9.08 1.49 -34.94
N GLN A 96 -7.87 1.98 -34.63
CA GLN A 96 -7.52 3.31 -34.11
C GLN A 96 -8.17 3.75 -32.79
N ARG A 97 -7.44 3.60 -31.67
CA ARG A 97 -7.12 4.67 -30.69
C ARG A 97 -6.24 4.16 -29.52
N LYS A 98 -5.16 4.91 -29.25
CA LYS A 98 -4.25 4.99 -28.08
C LYS A 98 -3.86 3.70 -27.34
N GLU A 99 -2.66 3.21 -27.65
CA GLU A 99 -1.90 2.27 -26.81
C GLU A 99 -1.48 2.93 -25.48
N ASN A 100 -2.15 2.58 -24.38
CA ASN A 100 -1.65 2.85 -23.03
C ASN A 100 -0.69 1.71 -22.63
N LEU A 101 0.55 1.77 -23.12
CA LEU A 101 1.57 0.74 -22.93
C LEU A 101 2.19 0.77 -21.52
N LEU A 102 1.40 0.41 -20.50
CA LEU A 102 1.92 -0.31 -19.34
C LEU A 102 2.52 -1.61 -19.82
N GLN A 103 3.75 -1.90 -19.39
CA GLN A 103 4.46 -3.13 -19.77
C GLN A 103 3.54 -4.35 -19.58
N GLY A 104 3.06 -4.92 -20.68
CA GLY A 104 2.19 -6.11 -20.69
C GLY A 104 0.68 -5.89 -20.82
N LEU A 105 0.16 -4.65 -20.94
CA LEU A 105 -1.25 -4.42 -21.23
C LEU A 105 -1.45 -4.11 -22.72
N LYS A 106 -1.67 -5.16 -23.53
CA LYS A 106 -2.14 -5.05 -24.93
C LYS A 106 -3.65 -4.84 -25.04
N LYS A 107 -4.37 -4.72 -23.91
CA LYS A 107 -5.82 -4.64 -23.86
C LYS A 107 -6.24 -3.20 -23.59
N ILE A 108 -6.96 -2.60 -24.54
CA ILE A 108 -7.68 -1.35 -24.30
C ILE A 108 -8.86 -1.72 -23.40
N THR A 109 -8.78 -1.37 -22.13
CA THR A 109 -9.89 -1.47 -21.18
C THR A 109 -10.61 -0.13 -21.15
N ILE A 110 -11.87 -0.13 -21.53
CA ILE A 110 -12.76 1.04 -21.42
C ILE A 110 -13.70 0.78 -20.27
N VAL A 111 -13.67 1.64 -19.26
CA VAL A 111 -14.67 1.62 -18.18
C VAL A 111 -15.92 2.33 -18.69
N ASP A 112 -17.04 1.62 -18.74
CA ASP A 112 -18.34 2.19 -19.08
C ASP A 112 -18.86 3.03 -17.91
N ILE A 113 -19.03 4.33 -18.15
CA ILE A 113 -19.39 5.31 -17.12
C ILE A 113 -20.79 5.02 -16.57
N GLU A 114 -21.74 4.62 -17.42
CA GLU A 114 -23.12 4.39 -16.97
C GLU A 114 -23.23 3.13 -16.10
N THR A 115 -22.52 2.07 -16.47
CA THR A 115 -22.40 0.87 -15.64
C THR A 115 -21.74 1.19 -14.30
N LEU A 116 -20.69 2.01 -14.30
CA LEU A 116 -20.00 2.43 -13.07
C LEU A 116 -20.90 3.27 -12.16
N LYS A 117 -21.69 4.21 -12.71
CA LYS A 117 -22.68 4.99 -11.94
C LYS A 117 -23.71 4.10 -11.25
N ASN A 118 -24.15 3.04 -11.93
CA ASN A 118 -25.16 2.11 -11.42
C ASN A 118 -24.60 0.99 -10.52
N SER A 119 -23.28 0.89 -10.39
CA SER A 119 -22.57 -0.09 -9.56
C SER A 119 -22.76 0.16 -8.04
N PRO A 120 -22.42 -0.82 -7.18
CA PRO A 120 -22.38 -0.62 -5.72
C PRO A 120 -21.50 0.57 -5.29
N LEU A 121 -20.31 0.75 -5.89
CA LEU A 121 -19.47 1.92 -5.67
C LEU A 121 -20.23 3.20 -6.00
N GLY A 122 -20.86 3.27 -7.17
CA GLY A 122 -21.55 4.46 -7.65
C GLY A 122 -22.69 4.89 -6.73
N LYS A 123 -23.44 3.92 -6.19
CA LYS A 123 -24.52 4.17 -5.23
C LYS A 123 -24.03 4.58 -3.84
N LYS A 124 -22.93 3.99 -3.39
CA LYS A 124 -22.45 4.13 -1.99
C LYS A 124 -21.49 5.30 -1.79
N TYR A 125 -20.67 5.62 -2.80
CA TYR A 125 -19.55 6.55 -2.67
C TYR A 125 -19.52 7.59 -3.79
N PRO A 126 -20.43 8.58 -3.80
CA PRO A 126 -20.50 9.59 -4.85
C PRO A 126 -19.21 10.41 -4.99
N ILE A 127 -18.47 10.66 -3.91
CA ILE A 127 -17.18 11.36 -3.95
C ILE A 127 -16.13 10.57 -4.75
N ILE A 128 -16.06 9.25 -4.53
CA ILE A 128 -15.16 8.37 -5.27
C ILE A 128 -15.61 8.25 -6.73
N LEU A 129 -16.91 8.03 -6.96
CA LEU A 129 -17.50 7.94 -8.30
C LEU A 129 -17.16 9.19 -9.14
N ASN A 130 -17.44 10.38 -8.60
CA ASN A 130 -17.21 11.64 -9.31
C ASN A 130 -15.72 11.82 -9.63
N TYR A 131 -14.83 11.48 -8.69
CA TYR A 131 -13.39 11.52 -8.94
C TYR A 131 -12.99 10.60 -10.10
N LEU A 132 -13.45 9.34 -10.11
CA LEU A 132 -13.14 8.39 -11.17
C LEU A 132 -13.71 8.81 -12.53
N ILE A 133 -14.96 9.29 -12.58
CA ILE A 133 -15.58 9.80 -13.81
C ILE A 133 -14.80 10.98 -14.37
N ASN A 134 -14.47 11.97 -13.55
CA ASN A 134 -13.69 13.13 -13.99
C ASN A 134 -12.35 12.69 -14.59
N LYS A 135 -11.68 11.69 -14.00
CA LYS A 135 -10.42 11.16 -14.55
C LYS A 135 -10.60 10.36 -15.83
N LEU A 136 -11.68 9.59 -15.98
CA LEU A 136 -12.03 8.94 -17.25
C LEU A 136 -12.26 9.98 -18.36
N GLU A 137 -12.99 11.05 -18.06
CA GLU A 137 -13.27 12.16 -18.99
C GLU A 137 -12.00 12.94 -19.36
N GLU A 138 -11.06 13.11 -18.43
CA GLU A 138 -9.70 13.64 -18.69
C GLU A 138 -8.84 12.70 -19.56
N GLY A 139 -9.31 11.47 -19.84
CA GLY A 139 -8.67 10.50 -20.70
C GLY A 139 -7.72 9.52 -19.99
N PHE A 140 -7.86 9.34 -18.67
CA PHE A 140 -7.16 8.28 -17.94
C PHE A 140 -7.86 6.94 -18.12
N SER A 141 -7.08 5.85 -18.17
CA SER A 141 -7.57 4.49 -17.96
C SER A 141 -7.42 4.11 -16.48
N ILE A 142 -8.38 3.36 -15.92
CA ILE A 142 -8.36 2.90 -14.52
C ILE A 142 -7.99 1.42 -14.47
N PHE A 143 -7.08 1.06 -13.57
CA PHE A 143 -6.69 -0.32 -13.26
C PHE A 143 -6.79 -0.52 -11.75
N VAL A 144 -7.57 -1.50 -11.31
CA VAL A 144 -7.70 -1.86 -9.89
C VAL A 144 -6.86 -3.09 -9.54
N GLU A 145 -6.46 -3.19 -8.27
CA GLU A 145 -5.61 -4.26 -7.74
C GLU A 145 -4.35 -4.52 -8.60
N LYS A 146 -3.72 -3.44 -9.07
CA LYS A 146 -2.58 -3.55 -9.98
C LYS A 146 -1.31 -3.91 -9.20
N ARG A 147 -0.78 -5.10 -9.48
CA ARG A 147 0.50 -5.57 -8.94
C ARG A 147 1.68 -4.85 -9.60
N ILE A 148 2.62 -4.41 -8.77
CA ILE A 148 3.88 -3.76 -9.13
C ILE A 148 5.05 -4.35 -8.34
N TYR A 149 6.26 -4.19 -8.85
CA TYR A 149 7.47 -4.76 -8.25
C TYR A 149 8.75 -4.04 -8.67
N VAL A 150 9.78 -4.22 -7.85
CA VAL A 150 11.17 -3.89 -8.18
C VAL A 150 12.04 -5.12 -7.93
N PHE A 151 12.45 -5.77 -9.03
CA PHE A 151 13.13 -7.07 -9.00
C PHE A 151 14.46 -7.01 -8.21
N GLU A 152 15.24 -5.95 -8.40
CA GLU A 152 16.57 -5.77 -7.81
C GLU A 152 16.56 -5.68 -6.27
N TYR A 153 15.38 -5.44 -5.68
CA TYR A 153 15.15 -5.35 -4.24
C TYR A 153 14.21 -6.44 -3.73
N LEU A 154 13.64 -7.27 -4.63
CA LEU A 154 12.59 -8.23 -4.32
C LEU A 154 11.45 -7.62 -3.49
N VAL A 155 11.02 -6.41 -3.87
CA VAL A 155 9.87 -5.73 -3.24
C VAL A 155 8.72 -5.68 -4.23
N ALA A 156 7.52 -6.02 -3.78
CA ALA A 156 6.30 -5.99 -4.58
C ALA A 156 5.13 -5.39 -3.79
N GLY A 157 4.07 -4.99 -4.49
CA GLY A 157 2.86 -4.53 -3.85
C GLY A 157 1.70 -4.45 -4.81
N THR A 158 0.52 -4.22 -4.26
CA THR A 158 -0.72 -4.07 -5.02
C THR A 158 -1.28 -2.68 -4.78
N ILE A 159 -1.53 -1.97 -5.88
CA ILE A 159 -2.15 -0.65 -5.88
C ILE A 159 -3.67 -0.86 -6.00
N ASP A 160 -4.44 -0.29 -5.07
CA ASP A 160 -5.89 -0.40 -5.07
C ASP A 160 -6.50 0.17 -6.37
N CYS A 161 -6.07 1.37 -6.79
CA CYS A 161 -6.53 2.03 -8.01
C CYS A 161 -5.43 2.87 -8.66
N LEU A 162 -5.03 2.46 -9.86
CA LEU A 162 -4.02 3.10 -10.68
C LEU A 162 -4.68 3.73 -11.91
N LEU A 163 -4.57 5.05 -12.05
CA LEU A 163 -5.06 5.78 -13.22
C LEU A 163 -3.90 6.16 -14.12
N ILE A 164 -3.99 5.91 -15.43
CA ILE A 164 -2.91 6.15 -16.39
C ILE A 164 -3.37 6.88 -17.64
N LYS A 165 -2.56 7.86 -18.05
CA LYS A 165 -2.70 8.58 -19.31
C LYS A 165 -1.33 8.73 -19.95
N GLY A 166 -1.04 7.92 -20.97
CA GLY A 166 0.29 7.86 -21.60
C GLY A 166 1.36 7.42 -20.60
N LYS A 167 2.30 8.33 -20.28
CA LYS A 167 3.36 8.10 -19.26
C LYS A 167 3.05 8.69 -17.89
N GLU A 168 1.95 9.41 -17.76
CA GLU A 168 1.53 10.01 -16.50
C GLU A 168 0.60 9.07 -15.74
N PHE A 169 0.71 9.04 -14.42
CA PHE A 169 -0.16 8.24 -13.57
C PHE A 169 -0.56 8.94 -12.27
N ILE A 170 -1.71 8.52 -11.75
CA ILE A 170 -2.21 8.86 -10.43
C ILE A 170 -2.45 7.56 -9.67
N ILE A 171 -2.10 7.54 -8.39
CA ILE A 171 -2.51 6.48 -7.48
C ILE A 171 -3.63 7.01 -6.59
N ALA A 172 -4.74 6.29 -6.58
CA ALA A 172 -5.79 6.41 -5.59
C ALA A 172 -5.79 5.16 -4.70
N ASP A 173 -5.86 5.37 -3.40
CA ASP A 173 -5.84 4.29 -2.40
C ASP A 173 -7.00 4.48 -1.41
N TRP A 174 -7.61 3.36 -1.03
CA TRP A 174 -8.79 3.32 -0.17
C TRP A 174 -8.37 2.96 1.25
N LYS A 175 -8.92 3.67 2.24
CA LYS A 175 -8.65 3.38 3.65
C LYS A 175 -9.93 3.44 4.47
N THR A 176 -10.17 2.41 5.28
CA THR A 176 -11.40 2.25 6.08
C THR A 176 -11.18 2.48 7.57
N ASN A 177 -10.15 3.24 7.93
CA ASN A 177 -9.81 3.51 9.33
C ASN A 177 -11.02 4.06 10.09
N LYS A 178 -11.24 3.57 11.32
CA LYS A 178 -12.33 4.09 12.17
C LYS A 178 -12.14 5.58 12.49
N ASP A 179 -10.90 5.98 12.71
CA ASP A 179 -10.54 7.32 13.18
C ASP A 179 -10.05 8.19 12.04
N GLU A 180 -10.20 9.50 12.22
CA GLU A 180 -9.61 10.50 11.34
C GLU A 180 -8.12 10.26 11.17
N LEU A 181 -7.64 10.42 9.94
CA LEU A 181 -6.24 10.25 9.64
C LEU A 181 -5.44 11.45 10.17
N LYS A 182 -4.41 11.15 10.98
CA LYS A 182 -3.47 12.17 11.49
C LYS A 182 -2.13 12.04 10.79
N PHE A 183 -1.59 13.20 10.38
CA PHE A 183 -0.27 13.37 9.78
C PHE A 183 0.76 13.90 10.80
N LYS A 184 0.44 13.76 12.08
CA LYS A 184 1.32 14.07 13.21
C LYS A 184 1.32 12.90 14.19
N SER A 185 2.44 12.72 14.88
CA SER A 185 2.58 11.65 15.86
C SER A 185 1.77 11.95 17.12
N GLY A 186 1.18 10.91 17.72
CA GLY A 186 0.33 11.04 18.89
C GLY A 186 -0.76 9.98 18.96
N TYR A 187 -1.69 10.18 19.89
CA TYR A 187 -2.82 9.28 20.11
C TYR A 187 -4.04 10.02 20.67
N TYR A 188 -5.22 9.43 20.49
CA TYR A 188 -6.43 9.91 21.17
C TYR A 188 -6.42 9.47 22.63
N LYS A 189 -6.56 10.42 23.54
CA LYS A 189 -6.64 10.16 24.98
C LYS A 189 -7.86 9.29 25.29
N LYS A 190 -7.68 8.30 26.16
CA LYS A 190 -8.79 7.53 26.75
C LYS A 190 -9.11 8.08 28.14
N ILE A 191 -10.38 8.24 28.44
CA ILE A 191 -10.93 8.65 29.74
C ILE A 191 -11.80 7.48 30.20
N ASN A 192 -11.48 6.88 31.35
CA ASN A 192 -12.18 5.69 31.88
C ASN A 192 -12.31 4.55 30.85
N GLY A 193 -11.23 4.27 30.11
CA GLY A 193 -11.21 3.24 29.06
C GLY A 193 -11.88 3.63 27.74
N ILE A 194 -12.67 4.71 27.72
CA ILE A 194 -13.40 5.20 26.54
C ILE A 194 -12.53 6.21 25.79
N LYS A 195 -12.41 6.05 24.47
CA LYS A 195 -11.66 6.98 23.63
C LYS A 195 -12.37 8.33 23.55
N SER A 196 -11.63 9.40 23.85
CA SER A 196 -12.09 10.78 23.69
C SER A 196 -11.64 11.38 22.35
N ASN A 197 -12.16 12.57 22.02
CA ASN A 197 -11.71 13.35 20.86
C ASN A 197 -10.43 14.17 21.12
N GLN A 198 -9.87 14.10 22.34
CA GLN A 198 -8.65 14.84 22.69
C GLN A 198 -7.42 14.13 22.10
N TRP A 199 -6.71 14.82 21.22
CA TRP A 199 -5.42 14.36 20.70
C TRP A 199 -4.28 14.73 21.65
N VAL A 200 -3.36 13.78 21.87
CA VAL A 200 -2.13 13.97 22.64
C VAL A 200 -0.96 13.81 21.68
N ASP A 201 -0.23 14.89 21.44
CA ASP A 201 0.93 14.90 20.56
C ASP A 201 2.11 14.13 21.16
N LYS A 202 2.86 13.47 20.28
CA LYS A 202 4.11 12.76 20.61
C LYS A 202 5.22 13.23 19.68
N LYS A 203 6.47 13.08 20.14
CA LYS A 203 7.67 13.31 19.32
C LYS A 203 8.27 11.97 18.91
N GLU A 204 7.45 11.11 18.30
CA GLU A 204 7.89 9.83 17.76
C GLU A 204 8.08 9.93 16.24
N PHE A 205 9.13 9.30 15.75
CA PHE A 205 9.54 9.29 14.35
C PHE A 205 9.77 7.85 13.89
N PHE A 206 9.73 7.60 12.59
CA PHE A 206 10.16 6.30 12.08
C PHE A 206 11.63 6.03 12.46
N LYS A 207 12.04 4.76 12.41
CA LYS A 207 13.46 4.39 12.57
C LYS A 207 14.27 4.90 11.38
N ALA A 208 15.58 5.04 11.58
CA ALA A 208 16.51 5.36 10.49
C ALA A 208 16.32 4.38 9.31
N PRO A 209 16.40 4.85 8.05
CA PRO A 209 16.77 6.21 7.61
C PRO A 209 15.59 7.20 7.53
N LEU A 210 14.41 6.83 8.04
CA LEU A 210 13.17 7.62 7.93
C LEU A 210 12.89 8.50 9.15
N ASN A 211 13.87 8.67 10.04
CA ASN A 211 13.74 9.35 11.34
C ASN A 211 13.53 10.86 11.29
N THR A 212 13.38 11.44 10.09
CA THR A 212 12.89 12.80 9.87
C THR A 212 11.37 12.87 9.72
N LEU A 213 10.70 11.73 9.49
CA LEU A 213 9.27 11.63 9.29
C LEU A 213 8.56 11.27 10.61
N PRO A 214 7.57 12.04 11.07
CA PRO A 214 6.80 11.68 12.27
C PRO A 214 6.11 10.32 12.12
N PHE A 215 6.16 9.48 13.15
CA PHE A 215 5.50 8.18 13.12
C PHE A 215 3.99 8.35 13.41
N CYS A 216 3.18 8.18 12.37
CA CYS A 216 1.72 8.25 12.42
C CYS A 216 1.10 7.51 11.23
N LYS A 217 -0.20 7.17 11.33
CA LYS A 217 -0.90 6.44 10.25
C LYS A 217 -0.91 7.20 8.92
N GLY A 218 -1.05 8.53 8.95
CA GLY A 218 -1.01 9.34 7.73
C GLY A 218 0.32 9.20 6.99
N ASN A 219 1.43 9.20 7.72
CA ASN A 219 2.76 9.05 7.12
C ASN A 219 3.07 7.59 6.71
N VAL A 220 2.52 6.59 7.41
CA VAL A 220 2.60 5.18 6.97
C VAL A 220 1.94 5.02 5.59
N TYR A 221 0.71 5.54 5.42
CA TYR A 221 0.03 5.49 4.13
C TYR A 221 0.72 6.37 3.08
N SER A 222 1.25 7.53 3.48
CA SER A 222 2.03 8.38 2.56
C SER A 222 3.26 7.66 2.01
N LEU A 223 3.99 6.93 2.85
CA LEU A 223 5.12 6.09 2.44
C LEU A 223 4.67 4.94 1.54
N GLN A 224 3.53 4.30 1.82
CA GLN A 224 2.99 3.23 0.99
C GLN A 224 2.71 3.72 -0.44
N LEU A 225 1.92 4.79 -0.60
CA LEU A 225 1.62 5.37 -1.92
C LEU A 225 2.90 5.88 -2.60
N SER A 226 3.79 6.52 -1.85
CA SER A 226 5.06 7.02 -2.39
C SER A 226 5.95 5.87 -2.87
N LEU A 227 5.99 4.73 -2.18
CA LEU A 227 6.81 3.60 -2.59
C LEU A 227 6.23 2.93 -3.84
N TYR A 228 4.90 2.85 -3.95
CA TYR A 228 4.24 2.44 -5.19
C TYR A 228 4.57 3.38 -6.35
N ALA A 229 4.49 4.69 -6.13
CA ALA A 229 4.80 5.70 -7.13
C ALA A 229 6.27 5.60 -7.58
N TYR A 230 7.19 5.42 -6.63
CA TYR A 230 8.61 5.27 -6.92
C TYR A 230 8.90 4.04 -7.78
N ILE A 231 8.25 2.90 -7.48
CA ILE A 231 8.36 1.70 -8.30
C ILE A 231 7.86 1.96 -9.74
N LEU A 232 6.71 2.63 -9.91
CA LEU A 232 6.21 2.98 -11.24
C LEU A 232 7.12 3.97 -11.98
N GLU A 233 7.75 4.91 -11.28
CA GLU A 233 8.76 5.78 -11.89
C GLU A 233 10.00 5.02 -12.38
N LEU A 234 10.46 4.00 -11.63
CA LEU A 234 11.51 3.08 -12.09
C LEU A 234 11.08 2.30 -13.36
N TRP A 235 9.77 2.12 -13.57
CA TRP A 235 9.21 1.51 -14.79
C TRP A 235 9.11 2.50 -15.96
N GLY A 236 9.53 3.75 -15.77
CA GLY A 236 9.52 4.80 -16.78
C GLY A 236 8.20 5.57 -16.88
N TYR A 237 7.42 5.61 -15.80
CA TYR A 237 6.24 6.46 -15.66
C TYR A 237 6.55 7.73 -14.88
N LYS A 238 5.61 8.69 -14.88
CA LYS A 238 5.69 9.95 -14.16
C LYS A 238 4.49 10.09 -13.22
N CYS A 239 4.77 10.17 -11.92
CA CYS A 239 3.75 10.43 -10.93
C CYS A 239 3.24 11.86 -11.08
N ILE A 240 1.94 12.05 -11.24
CA ILE A 240 1.33 13.39 -11.28
C ILE A 240 0.48 13.70 -10.05
N ASP A 241 -0.05 12.68 -9.37
CA ASP A 241 -0.82 12.88 -8.15
C ASP A 241 -0.89 11.60 -7.29
N LEU A 242 -1.10 11.77 -5.99
CA LEU A 242 -1.32 10.69 -5.03
C LEU A 242 -2.51 11.08 -4.14
N GLN A 243 -3.55 10.26 -4.14
CA GLN A 243 -4.81 10.54 -3.46
C GLN A 243 -5.15 9.40 -2.51
N LEU A 244 -5.49 9.75 -1.27
CA LEU A 244 -5.96 8.82 -0.26
C LEU A 244 -7.42 9.11 0.08
N PHE A 245 -8.29 8.14 -0.13
CA PHE A 245 -9.72 8.25 0.15
C PHE A 245 -10.02 7.51 1.47
N HIS A 246 -10.25 8.28 2.52
CA HIS A 246 -10.62 7.75 3.83
C HIS A 246 -12.13 7.58 3.92
N ILE A 247 -12.57 6.32 3.86
CA ILE A 247 -13.95 5.89 3.94
C ILE A 247 -14.28 5.58 5.41
N LYS A 248 -15.23 6.32 5.98
CA LYS A 248 -15.71 6.08 7.35
C LYS A 248 -16.88 5.10 7.37
N ARG A 249 -17.23 4.65 8.58
CA ARG A 249 -18.32 3.68 8.79
C ARG A 249 -19.71 4.22 8.42
N ASP A 250 -19.88 5.53 8.47
CA ASP A 250 -21.08 6.24 8.02
C ASP A 250 -21.08 6.53 6.52
N VAL A 251 -20.22 5.83 5.77
CA VAL A 251 -19.96 5.97 4.32
C VAL A 251 -19.45 7.34 3.87
N SER A 252 -19.19 8.27 4.79
CA SER A 252 -18.56 9.54 4.45
C SER A 252 -17.12 9.31 3.97
N VAL A 253 -16.70 10.11 2.99
CA VAL A 253 -15.37 10.01 2.37
C VAL A 253 -14.63 11.32 2.55
N THR A 254 -13.44 11.27 3.15
CA THR A 254 -12.50 12.39 3.21
C THR A 254 -11.33 12.11 2.29
N VAL A 255 -10.99 13.06 1.41
CA VAL A 255 -9.90 12.90 0.44
C VAL A 255 -8.67 13.67 0.92
N TYR A 256 -7.53 13.00 0.94
CA TYR A 256 -6.24 13.59 1.27
C TYR A 256 -5.32 13.54 0.07
N LYS A 257 -4.85 14.71 -0.39
CA LYS A 257 -3.74 14.79 -1.33
C LYS A 257 -2.44 14.49 -0.59
N ILE A 258 -1.71 13.48 -1.08
CA ILE A 258 -0.50 12.98 -0.44
C ILE A 258 0.72 13.59 -1.12
N ASN A 259 1.64 14.10 -0.32
CA ASN A 259 2.94 14.55 -0.80
C ASN A 259 3.80 13.34 -1.17
N TYR A 260 4.39 13.37 -2.36
CA TYR A 260 5.24 12.27 -2.82
C TYR A 260 6.60 12.31 -2.10
N LEU A 261 6.83 11.33 -1.22
CA LEU A 261 8.04 11.19 -0.39
C LEU A 261 9.17 10.45 -1.12
N LYS A 262 9.50 10.90 -2.34
CA LYS A 262 10.45 10.20 -3.24
C LYS A 262 11.81 9.91 -2.60
N GLN A 263 12.39 10.88 -1.91
CA GLN A 263 13.70 10.73 -1.25
C GLN A 263 13.65 9.69 -0.13
N HIS A 264 12.57 9.66 0.67
CA HIS A 264 12.36 8.65 1.70
C HIS A 264 12.26 7.25 1.09
N CYS A 265 11.56 7.08 -0.03
CA CYS A 265 11.46 5.79 -0.72
C CYS A 265 12.80 5.29 -1.26
N GLN A 266 13.64 6.20 -1.78
CA GLN A 266 15.00 5.88 -2.22
C GLN A 266 15.86 5.35 -1.06
N LEU A 267 15.90 6.10 0.05
CA LEU A 267 16.65 5.71 1.24
C LEU A 267 16.15 4.39 1.82
N LEU A 268 14.82 4.22 1.91
CA LEU A 268 14.17 3.01 2.40
C LEU A 268 14.60 1.78 1.59
N LEU A 269 14.50 1.82 0.25
CA LEU A 269 14.85 0.65 -0.57
C LEU A 269 16.35 0.31 -0.49
N ILE A 270 17.23 1.32 -0.53
CA ILE A 270 18.68 1.11 -0.42
C ILE A 270 19.02 0.43 0.91
N ASP A 271 18.52 0.98 2.02
CA ASP A 271 18.75 0.42 3.34
C ASP A 271 18.15 -1.00 3.48
N PHE A 272 16.92 -1.21 2.99
CA PHE A 272 16.25 -2.50 3.03
C PHE A 272 17.05 -3.60 2.31
N LYS A 273 17.60 -3.28 1.13
CA LYS A 273 18.47 -4.20 0.38
C LYS A 273 19.78 -4.51 1.11
N ASN A 274 20.40 -3.49 1.71
CA ASN A 274 21.64 -3.67 2.45
C ASN A 274 21.44 -4.58 3.66
N ARG A 275 20.36 -4.38 4.44
CA ARG A 275 20.01 -5.24 5.58
C ARG A 275 19.72 -6.68 5.15
N SER A 276 19.01 -6.87 4.03
CA SER A 276 18.70 -8.19 3.48
C SER A 276 19.93 -8.92 2.90
N SER A 277 20.95 -8.17 2.48
CA SER A 277 22.20 -8.75 1.96
C SER A 277 23.12 -9.19 3.09
N LEU A 278 23.13 -8.47 4.23
CA LEU A 278 23.91 -8.80 5.42
C LEU A 278 23.38 -10.01 6.20
N SER A 279 22.09 -10.34 6.08
CA SER A 279 21.47 -11.48 6.77
C SER A 279 21.67 -12.83 6.05
N LYS A 280 22.23 -12.84 4.83
CA LYS A 280 22.61 -14.09 4.15
C LYS A 280 24.02 -14.50 4.63
N PRO A 281 24.20 -15.69 5.25
CA PRO A 281 25.54 -16.15 5.61
C PRO A 281 26.41 -16.24 4.36
N SER A 282 27.60 -15.66 4.43
CA SER A 282 28.62 -15.79 3.40
C SER A 282 29.00 -17.26 3.28
N ASN A 283 28.60 -17.93 2.20
CA ASN A 283 29.31 -19.12 1.74
C ASN A 283 30.68 -18.67 1.25
N ASN A 284 31.63 -18.52 2.17
CA ASN A 284 33.03 -18.33 1.83
C ASN A 284 33.54 -19.63 1.21
N THR A 285 33.51 -19.68 -0.11
CA THR A 285 34.36 -20.57 -0.90
C THR A 285 35.80 -20.25 -0.54
N THR A 286 36.47 -21.18 0.11
CA THR A 286 37.90 -21.13 0.39
C THR A 286 38.66 -21.03 -0.93
N ASN A 287 39.14 -19.84 -1.26
CA ASN A 287 40.17 -19.66 -2.28
C ASN A 287 41.43 -20.40 -1.79
N LYS A 288 41.64 -21.62 -2.30
CA LYS A 288 42.94 -22.27 -2.30
C LYS A 288 43.90 -21.37 -3.07
N ILE A 289 44.76 -20.68 -2.33
CA ILE A 289 45.94 -20.01 -2.86
C ILE A 289 46.85 -21.11 -3.42
N THR A 290 46.84 -21.28 -4.74
CA THR A 290 47.89 -21.97 -5.47
C THR A 290 49.12 -21.07 -5.45
N LYS A 291 50.09 -21.39 -4.58
CA LYS A 291 51.46 -20.90 -4.71
C LYS A 291 52.03 -21.42 -6.03
N PHE A 292 52.06 -20.58 -7.05
CA PHE A 292 53.05 -20.67 -8.13
C PHE A 292 54.28 -19.86 -7.74
N GLY A 293 55.43 -20.45 -7.99
CA GLY A 293 56.68 -20.18 -7.29
C GLY A 293 57.50 -19.00 -7.82
N ILE A 294 58.64 -18.81 -7.19
CA ILE A 294 59.80 -18.12 -7.75
C ILE A 294 61.04 -18.92 -7.31
N ASN A 295 61.94 -19.08 -8.27
CA ASN A 295 63.27 -19.70 -8.27
C ASN A 295 64.08 -19.55 -6.98
#